data_AF-A0A4V2QBX8-F1
#
_entry.id   AF-A0A4V2QBX8-F1
#
_cell.length_a   1.000
_cell.length_b   1.000
_cell.length_c   1.000
_cell.angle_alpha   90.00
_cell.angle_beta   90.00
_cell.angle_gamma   90.00
#
_symmetry.space_group_name_H-M   'P 1'
#
loop_
_entity.id
_entity.type
_entity.pdbx_description
1 polymer ?
#
loop_
_entity_poly.entity_id
_entity_poly.type
_entity_poly.pdbx_seq_one_letter_code
_entity_poly.pdbx_strand_id
1 'polypeptide(L)' 'MQTKKVEVRWEPCRKRWRVNAQRNGERKTFYSTVPGLRGKKEAERKADS' A
#
# COMPACT_ATOMS: atom_id res chain seq x y z
N MET A 1 16.54 8.45 -12.86
CA MET A 1 15.53 7.37 -12.90
C MET A 1 14.74 7.42 -11.61
N GLN A 2 13.44 7.67 -11.67
CA GLN A 2 12.66 7.99 -10.49
C GLN A 2 12.06 6.69 -9.92
N THR A 3 12.66 6.17 -8.85
CA THR A 3 12.26 4.91 -8.23
C THR A 3 10.94 5.09 -7.50
N LYS A 4 9.86 4.51 -8.04
CA LYS A 4 8.62 4.29 -7.31
C LYS A 4 8.78 3.01 -6.49
N LYS A 5 8.70 3.12 -5.16
CA LYS A 5 8.72 1.96 -4.26
C LYS A 5 7.35 1.81 -3.62
N VAL A 6 6.72 0.65 -3.79
CA VAL A 6 5.43 0.34 -3.15
C VAL A 6 5.63 -0.90 -2.28
N GLU A 7 5.32 -0.76 -0.99
CA GLU A 7 5.43 -1.83 0.00
C GLU A 7 4.06 -2.07 0.64
N VAL A 8 3.48 -3.24 0.38
CA VAL A 8 2.17 -3.65 0.93
C VAL A 8 2.36 -4.69 2.02
N ARG A 9 1.76 -4.46 3.19
CA ARG A 9 1.82 -5.36 4.34
C ARG A 9 0.45 -5.53 4.97
N TRP A 10 0.03 -6.76 5.23
CA TRP A 10 -1.16 -7.02 6.03
C TRP A 10 -0.85 -6.79 7.51
N GLU A 11 -1.67 -5.99 8.18
CA GLU A 11 -1.66 -5.79 9.63
C GLU A 11 -2.78 -6.61 10.27
N PRO A 12 -2.50 -7.85 10.72
CA PRO A 12 -3.53 -8.75 11.27
C PRO A 12 -4.18 -8.17 12.54
N CYS A 13 -3.42 -7.48 13.38
CA CYS A 13 -3.93 -6.85 14.61
C CYS A 13 -5.04 -5.82 14.33
N ARG A 14 -5.00 -5.19 13.15
CA ARG A 14 -5.94 -4.14 12.75
C ARG A 14 -6.86 -4.59 11.60
N LYS A 15 -6.74 -5.84 11.16
CA LYS A 15 -7.42 -6.44 10.00
C LYS A 15 -7.43 -5.52 8.77
N ARG A 16 -6.28 -4.92 8.45
CA ARG A 16 -6.13 -3.99 7.31
C ARG A 16 -4.80 -4.17 6.60
N TRP A 17 -4.77 -3.85 5.31
CA TRP A 17 -3.54 -3.63 4.57
C TRP A 17 -2.99 -2.25 4.88
N ARG A 18 -1.70 -2.20 5.18
CA ARG A 18 -0.89 -0.99 5.21
C ARG A 18 -0.04 -0.95 3.94
N VAL A 19 -0.10 0.16 3.24
CA VAL A 19 0.71 0.38 2.04
C VAL A 19 1.57 1.59 2.22
N ASN A 20 2.86 1.47 1.88
CA ASN A 20 3.77 2.59 1.83
C ASN A 20 4.18 2.79 0.37
N ALA A 21 3.83 3.95 -0.18
CA ALA A 21 4.26 4.41 -1.49
C ALA A 21 5.37 5.44 -1.30
N GLN A 22 6.47 5.30 -2.01
CA GLN A 22 7.52 6.31 -2.10
C GLN A 22 7.66 6.76 -3.55
N ARG A 23 7.51 8.06 -3.77
CA ARG A 23 7.67 8.69 -5.08
C ARG A 23 8.43 10.00 -4.89
N ASN A 24 9.57 10.14 -5.54
CA ASN A 24 10.33 11.40 -5.63
C ASN A 24 10.82 11.92 -4.28
N GLY A 25 11.12 11.01 -3.33
CA GLY A 25 11.50 11.39 -1.97
C GLY A 25 10.31 11.59 -1.03
N GLU A 26 9.09 11.74 -1.54
CA GLU A 26 7.88 11.77 -0.73
C GLU A 26 7.40 10.35 -0.40
N ARG A 27 7.19 10.08 0.89
CA ARG A 27 6.59 8.83 1.37
C ARG A 27 5.16 9.07 1.81
N LYS A 28 4.21 8.35 1.21
CA LYS A 28 2.80 8.33 1.62
C LYS A 28 2.44 6.95 2.15
N THR A 29 1.72 6.91 3.26
CA THR A 29 1.19 5.67 3.84
C THR A 29 -0.32 5.65 3.68
N PHE A 30 -0.84 4.57 3.11
CA PHE A 30 -2.26 4.33 2.92
C PHE A 30 -2.70 3.09 3.68
N TYR A 31 -4.00 3.01 3.95
CA TYR A 31 -4.62 1.88 4.63
C TYR A 31 -5.82 1.37 3.80
N SER A 32 -5.99 0.05 3.73
CA SER A 32 -7.17 -0.59 3.15
C SER A 32 -7.73 -1.63 4.12
N THR A 33 -9.02 -1.56 4.42
CA THR A 33 -9.71 -2.48 5.33
C THR A 33 -10.18 -3.76 4.65
N VAL A 34 -9.97 -3.88 3.33
CA VAL A 34 -10.44 -5.04 2.55
C VAL A 34 -9.51 -6.23 2.78
N PRO A 35 -9.98 -7.35 3.36
CA PRO A 35 -9.14 -8.55 3.50
C PRO A 35 -8.96 -9.29 2.17
N GLY A 36 -7.90 -10.11 2.08
CA GLY A 36 -7.65 -11.03 0.97
C GLY A 36 -6.95 -10.43 -0.26
N LEU A 37 -6.87 -11.23 -1.33
CA LEU A 37 -6.20 -10.89 -2.60
C LEU A 37 -6.77 -9.64 -3.27
N ARG A 38 -8.10 -9.45 -3.19
CA ARG A 38 -8.77 -8.24 -3.67
C ARG A 38 -8.24 -7.00 -2.94
N GLY A 39 -8.17 -7.06 -1.62
CA GLY A 39 -7.64 -5.97 -0.81
C GLY A 39 -6.18 -5.66 -1.09
N LYS A 40 -5.34 -6.68 -1.28
CA LYS A 40 -3.95 -6.50 -1.69
C LYS A 40 -3.84 -5.72 -3.00
N LYS A 41 -4.58 -6.15 -4.04
CA LYS A 41 -4.55 -5.54 -5.37
C LYS A 41 -5.09 -4.11 -5.38
N GLU A 42 -6.15 -3.86 -4.63
CA GLU A 42 -6.71 -2.52 -4.46
C GLU A 42 -5.73 -1.60 -3.74
N ALA A 43 -5.03 -2.12 -2.72
CA ALA A 43 -4.05 -1.38 -1.95
C ALA A 43 -2.78 -1.07 -2.77
N GLU A 44 -2.31 -2.00 -3.62
CA GLU A 44 -1.24 -1.77 -4.60
C GLU A 44 -1.65 -0.69 -5.61
N ARG A 45 -2.86 -0.79 -6.18
CA ARG A 45 -3.37 0.19 -7.15
C ARG A 45 -3.48 1.60 -6.55
N LYS A 46 -3.88 1.70 -5.29
CA LYS A 46 -4.01 2.98 -4.57
C LYS A 46 -2.65 3.65 -4.31
N ALA A 47 -1.58 2.86 -4.27
CA ALA A 47 -0.22 3.34 -4.04
C ALA A 47 0.57 3.62 -5.32
N ASP A 48 0.18 3.02 -6.44
CA ASP A 48 0.74 3.34 -7.76
C ASP A 48 0.22 4.66 -8.34
N SER A 49 -0.99 5.05 -7.92
CA SER A 49 -1.70 6.27 -8.36
C SER A 49 -1.02 7.59 -7.97
#